data_AF-A0A0Q1DS20-F1
#
_entry.id   AF-A0A0Q1DS20-F1
#
_cell.length_a   1.000
_cell.length_b   1.000
_cell.length_c   1.000
_cell.angle_alpha   90.00
_cell.angle_beta   90.00
_cell.angle_gamma   90.00
#
_symmetry.space_group_name_H-M   'P 1'
#
loop_
_entity.id
_entity.type
_entity.pdbx_description
1 polymer ?
#
loop_
_entity_poly.entity_id
_entity_poly.type
_entity_poly.pdbx_seq_one_letter_code
_entity_poly.pdbx_strand_id
1 'polypeptide(L)'
;MGKPAIFEHILRTCVESGALLGDRIRMNAIHSPRVYMRSLATRHSRSELSPAIRDAISVVKAAGFDLVIVETSGIGQGDAAITEVCDVSMYVMTSEFGAPTQLEKIDMTDYADLIAINKFERKGSEDAKRQVQKQYQRSHQLFDRDLSEMPVYGTIASQFNDPGTNTLFVALVDTSNRKTGTNWKTNLKTVANVEKHNVIIPNERRYYLREIAETVRSYHRRAEQQVEVARRLFQIEGAIEAAKERDEAEDVIRALETLKADYEAKLTPESKRILATWEETKAKYAAKTFVTKVRDKEIVTEPLFCFFRQICSINPDNLFIMNGMYSTCIHLFHYIEGEC
;
A
#
# COMPACT_ATOMS: atom_id res chain seq x y z
N MET A 1 -13.64 -25.82 27.07
CA MET A 1 -14.59 -24.89 26.42
C MET A 1 -15.67 -25.70 25.73
N GLY A 2 -16.89 -25.19 25.77
CA GLY A 2 -18.09 -25.85 25.24
C GLY A 2 -18.23 -25.76 23.72
N LYS A 3 -19.41 -26.09 23.19
CA LYS A 3 -19.81 -26.00 21.78
C LYS A 3 -20.22 -24.55 21.44
N PRO A 4 -19.47 -23.81 20.60
CA PRO A 4 -19.89 -22.47 20.18
C PRO A 4 -20.85 -22.50 18.98
N ALA A 5 -21.90 -21.67 19.04
CA ALA A 5 -22.71 -21.26 17.89
C ALA A 5 -22.33 -19.82 17.50
N ILE A 6 -22.14 -19.59 16.21
CA ILE A 6 -21.77 -18.30 15.66
C ILE A 6 -22.89 -17.87 14.70
N PHE A 7 -23.58 -16.80 15.07
CA PHE A 7 -24.45 -16.07 14.18
C PHE A 7 -23.75 -14.83 13.67
N GLU A 8 -23.95 -14.58 12.40
CA GLU A 8 -23.35 -13.44 11.74
C GLU A 8 -24.42 -12.72 10.97
N HIS A 9 -24.37 -11.41 11.02
CA HIS A 9 -25.26 -10.58 10.25
C HIS A 9 -24.56 -9.86 9.13
N ILE A 10 -25.14 -9.95 7.93
CA ILE A 10 -24.67 -9.23 6.75
C ILE A 10 -25.75 -8.24 6.31
N LEU A 11 -25.31 -7.00 6.06
CA LEU A 11 -26.13 -5.94 5.48
C LEU A 11 -26.39 -6.29 4.02
N ARG A 12 -27.67 -6.37 3.62
CA ARG A 12 -28.01 -6.45 2.20
C ARG A 12 -27.65 -5.13 1.52
N THR A 13 -26.84 -5.18 0.46
CA THR A 13 -26.76 -4.07 -0.50
C THR A 13 -28.07 -3.97 -1.27
N CYS A 14 -28.81 -2.87 -1.09
CA CYS A 14 -30.18 -2.65 -1.59
C CYS A 14 -30.36 -2.60 -3.12
N VAL A 15 -29.41 -3.06 -3.94
CA VAL A 15 -29.47 -2.88 -5.40
C VAL A 15 -29.77 -4.19 -6.15
N GLU A 16 -29.46 -5.37 -5.60
CA GLU A 16 -29.74 -6.65 -6.27
C GLU A 16 -30.13 -7.72 -5.24
N SER A 17 -30.90 -8.72 -5.66
CA SER A 17 -31.57 -9.76 -4.86
C SER A 17 -30.65 -10.66 -4.01
N GLY A 18 -29.35 -10.39 -3.94
CA GLY A 18 -28.34 -11.18 -3.23
C GLY A 18 -27.68 -10.41 -2.08
N ALA A 19 -27.30 -11.13 -1.02
CA ALA A 19 -26.31 -10.66 -0.07
C ALA A 19 -25.01 -11.43 -0.35
N LEU A 20 -23.87 -10.75 -0.43
CA LEU A 20 -22.58 -11.41 -0.52
C LEU A 20 -22.21 -11.92 0.88
N LEU A 21 -22.23 -13.25 1.09
CA LEU A 21 -21.80 -13.90 2.33
C LEU A 21 -20.27 -13.95 2.40
N GLY A 22 -19.65 -12.78 2.50
CA GLY A 22 -18.21 -12.57 2.44
C GLY A 22 -17.46 -12.81 3.75
N ASP A 23 -18.15 -13.08 4.85
CA ASP A 23 -17.51 -13.15 6.16
C ASP A 23 -17.14 -14.59 6.55
N ARG A 24 -17.94 -15.58 6.12
CA ARG A 24 -17.60 -17.02 6.23
C ARG A 24 -16.24 -17.35 5.61
N ILE A 25 -15.81 -16.65 4.56
CA ILE A 25 -14.50 -16.87 3.92
C ILE A 25 -13.33 -16.45 4.82
N ARG A 26 -13.56 -15.60 5.83
CA ARG A 26 -12.53 -15.13 6.78
C ARG A 26 -12.39 -16.04 7.99
N MET A 27 -13.35 -16.93 8.21
CA MET A 27 -13.43 -17.76 9.40
C MET A 27 -12.70 -19.11 9.22
N ASN A 28 -11.37 -19.10 9.26
CA ASN A 28 -10.57 -20.32 9.10
C ASN A 28 -10.74 -21.35 10.24
N ALA A 29 -11.20 -20.91 11.42
CA ALA A 29 -11.25 -21.74 12.63
C ALA A 29 -12.60 -22.47 12.85
N ILE A 30 -13.59 -22.32 11.96
CA ILE A 30 -14.94 -22.88 12.15
C ILE A 30 -15.10 -24.32 11.66
N HIS A 31 -14.06 -24.89 11.04
CA HIS A 31 -14.08 -26.26 10.50
C HIS A 31 -13.95 -27.32 11.61
N SER A 32 -14.92 -27.34 12.51
CA SER A 32 -14.99 -28.25 13.65
C SER A 32 -16.45 -28.66 13.87
N PRO A 33 -16.75 -29.96 14.11
CA PRO A 33 -18.11 -30.41 14.42
C PRO A 33 -18.75 -29.75 15.65
N ARG A 34 -17.94 -29.10 16.49
CA ARG A 34 -18.39 -28.36 17.68
C ARG A 34 -18.88 -26.95 17.36
N VAL A 35 -18.60 -26.45 16.16
CA VAL A 35 -18.90 -25.07 15.74
C VAL A 35 -20.06 -25.11 14.75
N TYR A 36 -21.10 -24.35 15.03
CA TYR A 36 -22.17 -24.09 14.08
C TYR A 36 -22.10 -22.62 13.64
N MET A 37 -22.16 -22.35 12.33
CA MET A 37 -22.16 -20.99 11.79
C MET A 37 -23.38 -20.78 10.90
N ARG A 38 -24.08 -19.65 11.09
CA ARG A 38 -25.15 -19.21 10.20
C ARG A 38 -25.09 -17.71 9.93
N SER A 39 -24.91 -17.36 8.67
CA SER A 39 -25.05 -15.98 8.21
C SER A 39 -26.54 -15.63 7.98
N LEU A 40 -26.96 -14.47 8.49
CA LEU A 40 -28.29 -13.90 8.40
C LEU A 40 -28.21 -12.60 7.59
N ALA A 41 -29.18 -12.35 6.71
CA ALA A 41 -29.23 -11.12 5.91
C ALA A 41 -30.24 -10.13 6.52
N THR A 42 -29.87 -8.84 6.63
CA THR A 42 -30.80 -7.81 7.11
C THR A 42 -31.90 -7.64 6.05
N ARG A 43 -33.18 -7.77 6.44
CA ARG A 43 -34.30 -7.61 5.48
C ARG A 43 -34.70 -6.15 5.27
N HIS A 44 -34.25 -5.24 6.14
CA HIS A 44 -34.55 -3.81 6.11
C HIS A 44 -33.27 -2.98 6.15
N SER A 45 -33.23 -1.88 5.39
CA SER A 45 -32.05 -1.02 5.21
C SER A 45 -31.64 -0.20 6.44
N ARG A 46 -32.44 -0.20 7.51
CA ARG A 46 -32.23 0.63 8.71
C ARG A 46 -32.00 -0.14 10.01
N SER A 47 -31.93 -1.47 9.95
CA SER A 47 -31.70 -2.28 11.15
C SER A 47 -30.49 -3.17 10.96
N GLU A 48 -29.55 -3.05 11.88
CA GLU A 48 -28.30 -3.82 11.93
C GLU A 48 -28.55 -5.26 12.43
N LEU A 49 -29.75 -5.52 12.97
CA LEU A 49 -30.21 -6.79 13.50
C LEU A 49 -31.42 -7.35 12.76
N SER A 50 -31.42 -8.66 12.54
CA SER A 50 -32.50 -9.37 11.89
C SER A 50 -33.59 -9.53 12.93
N PRO A 51 -34.86 -9.28 12.61
CA PRO A 51 -35.94 -9.60 13.52
C PRO A 51 -35.90 -11.05 14.02
N ALA A 52 -35.34 -11.96 13.22
CA ALA A 52 -35.19 -13.38 13.54
C ALA A 52 -33.99 -13.71 14.46
N ILE A 53 -33.17 -12.73 14.89
CA ILE A 53 -31.97 -13.02 15.69
C ILE A 53 -32.34 -13.58 17.07
N ARG A 54 -33.38 -13.04 17.72
CA ARG A 54 -33.85 -13.52 19.03
C ARG A 54 -34.34 -14.97 18.96
N ASP A 55 -35.05 -15.32 17.90
CA ASP A 55 -35.52 -16.68 17.65
C ASP A 55 -34.34 -17.62 17.37
N ALA A 56 -33.39 -17.18 16.52
CA ALA A 56 -32.20 -17.96 16.19
C ALA A 56 -31.33 -18.25 17.43
N ILE A 57 -31.11 -17.25 18.29
CA ILE A 57 -30.43 -17.40 19.58
C ILE A 57 -31.18 -18.42 20.45
N SER A 58 -32.50 -18.34 20.53
CA SER A 58 -33.32 -19.26 21.33
C SER A 58 -33.19 -20.71 20.86
N VAL A 59 -33.17 -20.93 19.54
CA VAL A 59 -32.99 -22.26 18.94
C VAL A 59 -31.64 -22.87 19.29
N VAL A 60 -30.53 -22.12 19.18
CA VAL A 60 -29.20 -22.69 19.51
C VAL A 60 -28.99 -22.84 21.01
N LYS A 61 -29.59 -21.97 21.83
CA LYS A 61 -29.62 -22.16 23.28
C LYS A 61 -30.33 -23.49 23.63
N ALA A 62 -31.49 -23.74 23.03
CA ALA A 62 -32.21 -25.01 23.19
C ALA A 62 -31.45 -26.22 22.62
N ALA A 63 -30.65 -26.04 21.57
CA ALA A 63 -29.80 -27.08 21.00
C ALA A 63 -28.55 -27.41 21.85
N GLY A 64 -28.35 -26.73 23.00
CA GLY A 64 -27.27 -27.02 23.93
C GLY A 64 -25.90 -26.47 23.51
N PHE A 65 -25.88 -25.33 22.80
CA PHE A 65 -24.64 -24.58 22.58
C PHE A 65 -24.28 -23.75 23.83
N ASP A 66 -23.00 -23.77 24.18
CA ASP A 66 -22.47 -23.18 25.42
C ASP A 66 -22.09 -21.70 25.27
N LEU A 67 -21.81 -21.26 24.05
CA LEU A 67 -21.44 -19.89 23.71
C LEU A 67 -22.12 -19.50 22.40
N VAL A 68 -22.82 -18.36 22.38
CA VAL A 68 -23.40 -17.80 21.17
C VAL A 68 -22.69 -16.49 20.85
N ILE A 69 -22.00 -16.43 19.71
CA ILE A 69 -21.36 -15.22 19.19
C ILE A 69 -22.28 -14.61 18.15
N VAL A 70 -22.55 -13.31 18.26
CA VAL A 70 -23.36 -12.56 17.28
C VAL A 70 -22.51 -11.42 16.73
N GLU A 71 -22.20 -11.48 15.44
CA GLU A 71 -21.53 -10.40 14.72
C GLU A 71 -22.57 -9.53 13.97
N THR A 72 -22.47 -8.21 14.11
CA THR A 72 -23.31 -7.26 13.37
C THR A 72 -22.65 -6.88 12.05
N SER A 73 -23.45 -6.38 11.11
CA SER A 73 -23.02 -6.08 9.73
C SER A 73 -22.16 -4.81 9.56
N GLY A 74 -21.64 -4.28 10.67
CA GLY A 74 -20.99 -2.97 10.76
C GLY A 74 -21.97 -1.93 11.25
N ILE A 75 -21.75 -1.45 12.47
CA ILE A 75 -22.63 -0.48 13.11
C ILE A 75 -22.37 0.94 12.60
N GLY A 76 -23.42 1.74 12.44
CA GLY A 76 -23.29 3.19 12.44
C GLY A 76 -22.79 3.69 13.80
N GLN A 77 -22.31 4.93 13.89
CA GLN A 77 -21.81 5.47 15.17
C GLN A 77 -22.88 5.53 16.28
N GLY A 78 -24.17 5.48 15.95
CA GLY A 78 -25.28 5.67 16.91
C GLY A 78 -26.26 4.50 17.01
N ASP A 79 -25.82 3.25 16.85
CA ASP A 79 -26.67 2.08 17.07
C ASP A 79 -26.02 1.13 18.08
N ALA A 80 -26.80 0.77 19.12
CA ALA A 80 -26.42 -0.12 20.21
C ALA A 80 -27.39 -1.31 20.35
N ALA A 81 -28.20 -1.61 19.33
CA ALA A 81 -29.25 -2.64 19.39
C ALA A 81 -28.72 -4.04 19.77
N ILE A 82 -27.44 -4.32 19.53
CA ILE A 82 -26.79 -5.57 19.92
C ILE A 82 -26.82 -5.81 21.44
N THR A 83 -26.81 -4.74 22.23
CA THR A 83 -26.78 -4.81 23.70
C THR A 83 -28.06 -5.42 24.29
N GLU A 84 -29.18 -5.37 23.57
CA GLU A 84 -30.45 -5.96 24.02
C GLU A 84 -30.58 -7.47 23.79
N VAL A 85 -29.62 -8.06 23.06
CA VAL A 85 -29.65 -9.49 22.66
C VAL A 85 -28.41 -10.27 23.11
N CYS A 86 -27.44 -9.61 23.76
CA CYS A 86 -26.21 -10.24 24.24
C CYS A 86 -25.97 -10.02 25.74
N ASP A 87 -25.31 -10.99 26.38
CA ASP A 87 -24.92 -10.91 27.78
C ASP A 87 -23.59 -10.13 27.96
N VAL A 88 -22.70 -10.20 26.96
CA VAL A 88 -21.42 -9.49 26.91
C VAL A 88 -21.30 -8.80 25.55
N SER A 89 -21.01 -7.50 25.55
CA SER A 89 -20.86 -6.69 24.35
C SER A 89 -19.38 -6.34 24.10
N MET A 90 -18.94 -6.44 22.84
CA MET A 90 -17.60 -6.05 22.42
C MET A 90 -17.68 -5.11 21.23
N TYR A 91 -17.09 -3.92 21.35
CA TYR A 91 -17.01 -2.96 20.26
C TYR A 91 -15.65 -3.05 19.57
N VAL A 92 -15.64 -3.30 18.27
CA VAL A 92 -14.41 -3.38 17.47
C VAL A 92 -14.30 -2.14 16.60
N MET A 93 -13.21 -1.40 16.74
CA MET A 93 -12.91 -0.20 15.97
C MET A 93 -11.48 -0.22 15.41
N THR A 94 -11.13 0.77 14.60
CA THR A 94 -9.74 0.98 14.15
C THR A 94 -9.21 2.28 14.73
N SER A 95 -7.90 2.50 14.63
CA SER A 95 -7.27 3.77 15.06
C SER A 95 -7.61 4.97 14.16
N GLU A 96 -8.43 4.81 13.12
CA GLU A 96 -8.81 5.84 12.15
C GLU A 96 -10.23 6.36 12.41
N PHE A 97 -10.50 6.87 13.61
CA PHE A 97 -11.81 7.47 13.96
C PHE A 97 -11.87 9.00 13.74
N GLY A 98 -10.80 9.59 13.20
CA GLY A 98 -10.71 11.03 12.96
C GLY A 98 -10.39 11.82 14.23
N ALA A 99 -11.15 12.88 14.49
CA ALA A 99 -10.93 13.73 15.65
C ALA A 99 -11.38 13.04 16.96
N PRO A 100 -10.75 13.30 18.11
CA PRO A 100 -11.16 12.74 19.40
C PRO A 100 -12.63 13.03 19.75
N THR A 101 -13.18 14.16 19.28
CA THR A 101 -14.58 14.55 19.47
C THR A 101 -15.58 13.63 18.76
N GLN A 102 -15.14 12.82 17.79
CA GLN A 102 -16.00 11.80 17.18
C GLN A 102 -16.27 10.64 18.14
N LEU A 103 -15.38 10.38 19.11
CA LEU A 103 -15.60 9.33 20.10
C LEU A 103 -16.82 9.62 20.99
N GLU A 104 -17.12 10.91 21.22
CA GLU A 104 -18.31 11.32 21.99
C GLU A 104 -19.63 11.05 21.25
N LYS A 105 -19.58 10.68 19.96
CA LYS A 105 -20.75 10.34 19.15
C LYS A 105 -20.93 8.83 18.97
N ILE A 106 -20.03 8.03 19.53
CA ILE A 106 -20.07 6.57 19.38
C ILE A 106 -20.79 6.00 20.59
N ASP A 107 -22.08 5.70 20.45
CA ASP A 107 -22.89 5.20 21.58
C ASP A 107 -22.30 3.92 22.18
N MET A 108 -21.72 3.05 21.34
CA MET A 108 -21.10 1.82 21.79
C MET A 108 -19.89 2.00 22.72
N THR A 109 -19.25 3.18 22.79
CA THR A 109 -18.21 3.39 23.82
C THR A 109 -18.78 3.41 25.23
N ASP A 110 -20.07 3.67 25.37
CA ASP A 110 -20.76 3.81 26.65
C ASP A 110 -21.44 2.50 27.08
N TYR A 111 -21.74 1.63 26.12
CA TYR A 111 -22.42 0.34 26.37
C TYR A 111 -21.53 -0.90 26.21
N ALA A 112 -20.35 -0.78 25.63
CA ALA A 112 -19.44 -1.91 25.43
C ALA A 112 -18.79 -2.35 26.74
N ASP A 113 -18.76 -3.66 27.00
CA ASP A 113 -17.95 -4.21 28.09
C ASP A 113 -16.46 -4.21 27.76
N LEU A 114 -16.14 -4.39 26.48
CA LEU A 114 -14.80 -4.53 25.95
C LEU A 114 -14.70 -3.72 24.66
N ILE A 115 -13.63 -2.96 24.50
CA ILE A 115 -13.32 -2.25 23.26
C ILE A 115 -12.04 -2.81 22.66
N ALA A 116 -12.09 -3.24 21.41
CA ALA A 116 -10.96 -3.73 20.65
C ALA A 116 -10.59 -2.72 19.55
N ILE A 117 -9.40 -2.13 19.63
CA ILE A 117 -8.81 -1.31 18.57
C ILE A 117 -7.99 -2.24 17.68
N ASN A 118 -8.64 -2.76 16.65
CA ASN A 118 -8.03 -3.64 15.66
C ASN A 118 -7.18 -2.85 14.66
N LYS A 119 -6.28 -3.56 13.96
CA LYS A 119 -5.25 -3.00 13.08
C LYS A 119 -4.25 -2.11 13.85
N PHE A 120 -3.85 -2.57 15.04
CA PHE A 120 -2.99 -1.83 15.96
C PHE A 120 -1.55 -1.62 15.44
N GLU A 121 -1.17 -2.27 14.33
CA GLU A 121 0.09 -2.04 13.63
C GLU A 121 0.19 -0.64 12.98
N ARG A 122 -0.96 0.02 12.78
CA ARG A 122 -1.04 1.34 12.15
C ARG A 122 -0.35 2.43 12.98
N LYS A 123 -0.06 3.56 12.32
CA LYS A 123 0.51 4.74 12.98
C LYS A 123 -0.58 5.43 13.80
N GLY A 124 -0.25 5.86 15.02
CA GLY A 124 -1.19 6.53 15.92
C GLY A 124 -2.10 5.60 16.72
N SER A 125 -1.92 4.28 16.66
CA SER A 125 -2.74 3.32 17.40
C SER A 125 -2.60 3.43 18.92
N GLU A 126 -1.43 3.79 19.43
CA GLU A 126 -1.21 4.05 20.86
C GLU A 126 -1.96 5.30 21.35
N ASP A 127 -1.86 6.39 20.58
CA ASP A 127 -2.61 7.63 20.86
C ASP A 127 -4.12 7.38 20.81
N ALA A 128 -4.57 6.63 19.79
CA ALA A 128 -5.95 6.19 19.64
C ALA A 128 -6.42 5.40 20.87
N LYS A 129 -5.63 4.42 21.35
CA LYS A 129 -5.92 3.67 22.57
C LYS A 129 -6.12 4.59 23.76
N ARG A 130 -5.18 5.52 23.98
CA ARG A 130 -5.26 6.46 25.09
C ARG A 130 -6.49 7.37 25.02
N GLN A 131 -6.87 7.82 23.82
CA GLN A 131 -8.06 8.64 23.63
C GLN A 131 -9.35 7.86 23.92
N VAL A 132 -9.43 6.62 23.46
CA VAL A 132 -10.58 5.73 23.73
C VAL A 132 -10.66 5.37 25.22
N GLN A 133 -9.53 5.08 25.88
CA GLN A 133 -9.49 4.84 27.33
C GLN A 133 -10.01 6.04 28.13
N LYS A 134 -9.61 7.26 27.76
CA LYS A 134 -10.11 8.48 28.40
C LYS A 134 -11.61 8.67 28.17
N GLN A 135 -12.09 8.39 26.97
CA GLN A 135 -13.52 8.51 26.69
C GLN A 135 -14.33 7.49 27.49
N TYR A 136 -13.90 6.23 27.52
CA TYR A 136 -14.52 5.18 28.33
C TYR A 136 -14.54 5.55 29.82
N GLN A 137 -13.42 6.04 30.35
CA GLN A 137 -13.32 6.49 31.73
C GLN A 137 -14.32 7.61 32.04
N ARG A 138 -14.47 8.57 31.12
CA ARG A 138 -15.41 9.70 31.26
C ARG A 138 -16.85 9.23 31.24
N SER A 139 -17.22 8.37 30.28
CA SER A 139 -18.61 7.89 30.16
C SER A 139 -19.04 7.02 31.33
N HIS A 140 -18.11 6.27 31.93
CA HIS A 140 -18.36 5.40 33.08
C HIS A 140 -18.06 6.06 34.44
N GLN A 141 -17.67 7.33 34.46
CA GLN A 141 -17.32 8.10 35.67
C GLN A 141 -16.20 7.47 36.54
N LEU A 142 -15.27 6.73 35.93
CA LEU A 142 -14.19 6.00 36.61
C LEU A 142 -12.92 6.85 36.83
N PHE A 143 -13.08 8.09 37.27
CA PHE A 143 -11.98 9.07 37.39
C PHE A 143 -10.92 8.70 38.45
N ASP A 144 -11.27 7.80 39.35
CA ASP A 144 -10.42 7.26 40.42
C ASP A 144 -9.51 6.11 39.97
N ARG A 145 -9.76 5.54 38.78
CA ARG A 145 -8.99 4.41 38.24
C ARG A 145 -7.92 4.84 37.24
N ASP A 146 -6.86 4.06 37.13
CA ASP A 146 -5.86 4.29 36.10
C ASP A 146 -6.40 3.98 34.70
N LEU A 147 -5.93 4.73 33.69
CA LEU A 147 -6.36 4.52 32.29
C LEU A 147 -6.01 3.13 31.77
N SER A 148 -4.95 2.50 32.28
CA SER A 148 -4.56 1.14 31.90
C SER A 148 -5.55 0.06 32.35
N GLU A 149 -6.42 0.36 33.34
CA GLU A 149 -7.48 -0.54 33.79
C GLU A 149 -8.72 -0.51 32.90
N MET A 150 -8.86 0.51 32.04
CA MET A 150 -10.00 0.62 31.15
C MET A 150 -9.98 -0.55 30.15
N PRO A 151 -11.13 -1.19 29.85
CA PRO A 151 -11.22 -2.41 29.05
C PRO A 151 -11.05 -2.15 27.54
N VAL A 152 -9.94 -1.49 27.17
CA VAL A 152 -9.59 -1.09 25.81
C VAL A 152 -8.30 -1.80 25.41
N TYR A 153 -8.40 -2.66 24.41
CA TYR A 153 -7.34 -3.56 23.98
C TYR A 153 -6.91 -3.24 22.54
N GLY A 154 -5.60 -3.20 22.30
CA GLY A 154 -5.07 -3.17 20.94
C GLY A 154 -5.01 -4.59 20.39
N THR A 155 -5.42 -4.79 19.14
CA THR A 155 -5.34 -6.12 18.50
C THR A 155 -4.87 -6.02 17.04
N ILE A 156 -4.19 -7.07 16.60
CA ILE A 156 -3.73 -7.24 15.21
C ILE A 156 -4.25 -8.60 14.73
N ALA A 157 -5.52 -8.64 14.34
CA ALA A 157 -6.17 -9.90 13.93
C ALA A 157 -5.55 -10.54 12.67
N SER A 158 -4.84 -9.77 11.86
CA SER A 158 -4.09 -10.27 10.69
C SER A 158 -2.80 -11.00 11.05
N GLN A 159 -2.29 -10.82 12.27
CA GLN A 159 -1.08 -11.47 12.75
C GLN A 159 -1.45 -12.79 13.41
N PHE A 160 -0.81 -13.88 12.95
CA PHE A 160 -0.97 -15.18 13.60
C PHE A 160 -0.41 -15.13 15.03
N ASN A 161 -1.18 -15.64 15.99
CA ASN A 161 -0.84 -15.66 17.42
C ASN A 161 -0.48 -14.27 17.98
N ASP A 162 -1.26 -13.26 17.62
CA ASP A 162 -1.13 -11.90 18.15
C ASP A 162 -1.31 -11.87 19.70
N PRO A 163 -0.32 -11.38 20.45
CA PRO A 163 -0.44 -11.19 21.89
C PRO A 163 -1.60 -10.28 22.29
N GLY A 164 -1.94 -9.27 21.47
CA GLY A 164 -3.06 -8.37 21.74
C GLY A 164 -4.41 -9.09 21.74
N THR A 165 -4.66 -9.88 20.70
CA THR A 165 -5.84 -10.76 20.57
C THR A 165 -5.92 -11.77 21.72
N ASN A 166 -4.78 -12.34 22.15
CA ASN A 166 -4.73 -13.24 23.30
C ASN A 166 -5.13 -12.53 24.60
N THR A 167 -4.64 -11.32 24.85
CA THR A 167 -5.04 -10.51 26.02
C THR A 167 -6.53 -10.19 25.99
N LEU A 168 -7.06 -9.77 24.83
CA LEU A 168 -8.49 -9.51 24.66
C LEU A 168 -9.33 -10.76 24.94
N PHE A 169 -8.88 -11.93 24.50
CA PHE A 169 -9.58 -13.19 24.76
C PHE A 169 -9.61 -13.54 26.25
N VAL A 170 -8.51 -13.34 26.98
CA VAL A 170 -8.48 -13.53 28.45
C VAL A 170 -9.49 -12.59 29.11
N ALA A 171 -9.47 -11.30 28.74
CA ALA A 171 -10.42 -10.31 29.26
C ALA A 171 -11.88 -10.64 28.93
N LEU A 172 -12.14 -11.20 27.73
CA LEU A 172 -13.45 -11.69 27.33
C LEU A 172 -13.91 -12.83 28.23
N VAL A 173 -13.05 -13.83 28.48
CA VAL A 173 -13.37 -14.95 29.37
C VAL A 173 -13.65 -14.48 30.80
N ASP A 174 -12.82 -13.57 31.33
CA ASP A 174 -13.02 -13.01 32.67
C ASP A 174 -14.33 -12.22 32.78
N THR A 175 -14.65 -11.42 31.74
CA THR A 175 -15.91 -10.68 31.65
C THR A 175 -17.12 -11.60 31.55
N SER A 176 -17.03 -12.64 30.72
CA SER A 176 -18.06 -13.68 30.61
C SER A 176 -18.28 -14.40 31.94
N ASN A 177 -17.22 -14.84 32.62
CA ASN A 177 -17.32 -15.49 33.92
C ASN A 177 -18.02 -14.57 34.94
N ARG A 178 -17.64 -13.30 35.00
CA ARG A 178 -18.24 -12.31 35.91
C ARG A 178 -19.72 -12.05 35.64
N LYS A 179 -20.13 -11.95 34.37
CA LYS A 179 -21.52 -11.62 34.01
C LYS A 179 -22.46 -12.81 33.99
N THR A 180 -21.97 -13.98 33.60
CA THR A 180 -22.80 -15.17 33.35
C THR A 180 -22.66 -16.25 34.42
N GLY A 181 -21.73 -16.08 35.37
CA GLY A 181 -21.45 -17.09 36.41
C GLY A 181 -20.76 -18.35 35.88
N THR A 182 -20.17 -18.28 34.68
CA THR A 182 -19.37 -19.36 34.11
C THR A 182 -18.01 -19.48 34.82
N ASN A 183 -17.34 -20.62 34.64
CA ASN A 183 -16.02 -20.92 35.23
C ASN A 183 -15.04 -21.38 34.15
N TRP A 184 -14.97 -20.64 33.04
CA TRP A 184 -14.05 -20.92 31.95
C TRP A 184 -12.64 -20.50 32.34
N LYS A 185 -11.66 -21.38 32.05
CA LYS A 185 -10.24 -21.15 32.33
C LYS A 185 -9.46 -21.02 31.04
N THR A 186 -8.44 -20.17 31.05
CA THR A 186 -7.51 -19.98 29.93
C THR A 186 -6.07 -20.16 30.40
N ASN A 187 -5.21 -20.65 29.51
CA ASN A 187 -3.76 -20.77 29.75
C ASN A 187 -2.96 -19.75 28.92
N LEU A 188 -3.64 -18.77 28.32
CA LEU A 188 -3.01 -17.77 27.47
C LEU A 188 -2.33 -16.71 28.35
N LYS A 189 -1.18 -16.23 27.90
CA LYS A 189 -0.46 -15.15 28.57
C LYS A 189 -1.07 -13.81 28.16
N THR A 190 -1.23 -12.92 29.12
CA THR A 190 -1.60 -11.53 28.88
C THR A 190 -0.36 -10.67 28.70
N VAL A 191 -0.48 -9.63 27.88
CA VAL A 191 0.53 -8.60 27.69
C VAL A 191 -0.11 -7.22 27.82
N ALA A 192 0.59 -6.28 28.44
CA ALA A 192 0.13 -4.89 28.58
C ALA A 192 0.24 -4.11 27.25
N ASN A 193 1.29 -4.40 26.49
CA ASN A 193 1.62 -3.72 25.22
C ASN A 193 1.61 -4.73 24.07
N VAL A 194 1.02 -4.31 22.95
CA VAL A 194 1.01 -5.09 21.71
C VAL A 194 2.29 -4.77 20.95
N GLU A 195 3.21 -5.72 20.88
CA GLU A 195 4.43 -5.57 20.09
C GLU A 195 4.17 -5.85 18.62
N LYS A 196 4.48 -4.88 17.77
CA LYS A 196 4.37 -4.99 16.30
C LYS A 196 5.43 -5.96 15.78
N HIS A 197 5.08 -7.23 15.61
CA HIS A 197 5.97 -8.21 15.00
C HIS A 197 5.79 -8.22 13.47
N ASN A 198 6.90 -8.38 12.73
CA ASN A 198 6.92 -8.66 11.28
C ASN A 198 6.26 -7.60 10.37
N VAL A 199 6.59 -6.32 10.55
CA VAL A 199 6.23 -5.29 9.57
C VAL A 199 7.09 -5.45 8.30
N ILE A 200 6.52 -5.99 7.22
CA ILE A 200 7.22 -6.22 5.94
C ILE A 200 7.72 -4.90 5.34
N ILE A 201 6.87 -3.87 5.36
CA ILE A 201 7.19 -2.54 4.84
C ILE A 201 7.03 -1.53 5.98
N PRO A 202 8.12 -0.93 6.48
CA PRO A 202 8.05 0.10 7.51
C PRO A 202 7.15 1.26 7.07
N ASN A 203 6.45 1.87 8.04
CA ASN A 203 5.54 2.99 7.76
C ASN A 203 6.23 4.18 7.06
N GLU A 204 7.52 4.40 7.31
CA GLU A 204 8.36 5.42 6.66
C GLU A 204 8.53 5.15 5.16
N ARG A 205 8.47 3.89 4.73
CA ARG A 205 8.64 3.46 3.34
C ARG A 205 7.31 3.18 2.64
N ARG A 206 6.17 3.57 3.22
CA ARG A 206 4.82 3.32 2.64
C ARG A 206 4.65 3.86 1.22
N TYR A 207 5.39 4.92 0.85
CA TYR A 207 5.28 5.59 -0.45
C TYR A 207 6.40 5.24 -1.44
N TYR A 208 7.14 4.15 -1.22
CA TYR A 208 8.26 3.74 -2.09
C TYR A 208 7.90 3.66 -3.59
N LEU A 209 6.70 3.17 -3.95
CA LEU A 209 6.27 3.13 -5.37
C LEU A 209 6.07 4.53 -5.96
N ARG A 210 5.65 5.50 -5.13
CA ARG A 210 5.54 6.90 -5.56
C ARG A 210 6.92 7.48 -5.80
N GLU A 211 7.87 7.24 -4.90
CA GLU A 211 9.26 7.68 -5.03
C GLU A 211 9.91 7.11 -6.30
N ILE A 212 9.69 5.82 -6.59
CA ILE A 212 10.15 5.18 -7.83
C ILE A 212 9.55 5.87 -9.06
N ALA A 213 8.23 6.07 -9.07
CA ALA A 213 7.55 6.74 -10.18
C ALA A 213 8.02 8.19 -10.37
N GLU A 214 8.24 8.94 -9.29
CA GLU A 214 8.78 10.30 -9.32
C GLU A 214 10.23 10.33 -9.83
N THR A 215 11.05 9.36 -9.44
CA THR A 215 12.43 9.23 -9.91
C THR A 215 12.47 9.05 -11.43
N VAL A 216 11.66 8.13 -11.97
CA VAL A 216 11.58 7.89 -13.42
C VAL A 216 11.08 9.13 -14.15
N ARG A 217 10.01 9.77 -13.68
CA ARG A 217 9.49 11.00 -14.29
C ARG A 217 10.50 12.15 -14.23
N SER A 218 11.23 12.28 -13.12
CA SER A 218 12.28 13.28 -13.00
C SER A 218 13.45 13.00 -13.94
N TYR A 219 13.78 11.74 -14.18
CA TYR A 219 14.79 11.35 -15.15
C TYR A 219 14.39 11.79 -16.57
N HIS A 220 13.16 11.48 -17.03
CA HIS A 220 12.69 11.91 -18.35
C HIS A 220 12.69 13.44 -18.51
N ARG A 221 12.20 14.19 -17.51
CA ARG A 221 12.24 15.66 -17.57
C ARG A 221 13.66 16.21 -17.68
N ARG A 222 14.61 15.63 -16.94
CA ARG A 222 16.03 16.03 -17.05
C ARG A 222 16.60 15.68 -18.41
N ALA A 223 16.29 14.50 -18.95
CA ALA A 223 16.72 14.08 -20.28
C ALA A 223 16.20 15.05 -21.35
N GLU A 224 14.91 15.39 -21.35
CA GLU A 224 14.31 16.37 -22.27
C GLU A 224 14.94 17.76 -22.16
N GLN A 225 15.28 18.21 -20.95
CA GLN A 225 16.00 19.47 -20.77
C GLN A 225 17.40 19.42 -21.38
N GLN A 226 18.13 18.31 -21.21
CA GLN A 226 19.46 18.14 -21.77
C GLN A 226 19.43 18.00 -23.30
N VAL A 227 18.40 17.36 -23.85
CA VAL A 227 18.12 17.31 -25.29
C VAL A 227 18.04 18.71 -25.87
N GLU A 228 17.20 19.57 -25.29
CA GLU A 228 16.96 20.89 -25.85
C GLU A 228 18.24 21.73 -25.81
N VAL A 229 19.00 21.64 -24.72
CA VAL A 229 20.32 22.30 -24.63
C VAL A 229 21.28 21.77 -25.70
N ALA A 230 21.37 20.46 -25.89
CA ALA A 230 22.25 19.84 -26.89
C ALA A 230 21.84 20.21 -28.33
N ARG A 231 20.54 20.24 -28.62
CA ARG A 231 20.01 20.67 -29.93
C ARG A 231 20.36 22.13 -30.22
N ARG A 232 20.23 23.02 -29.22
CA ARG A 232 20.64 24.42 -29.36
C ARG A 232 22.14 24.56 -29.60
N LEU A 233 22.95 23.78 -28.88
CA LEU A 233 24.40 23.77 -29.08
C LEU A 233 24.76 23.37 -30.52
N PHE A 234 24.17 22.30 -31.04
CA PHE A 234 24.38 21.84 -32.42
C PHE A 234 23.99 22.92 -33.46
N GLN A 235 22.86 23.61 -33.25
CA GLN A 235 22.44 24.71 -34.12
C GLN A 235 23.41 25.88 -34.11
N ILE A 236 23.97 26.22 -32.95
CA ILE A 236 24.97 27.29 -32.81
C ILE A 236 26.27 26.88 -33.51
N GLU A 237 26.70 25.62 -33.37
CA GLU A 237 27.88 25.10 -34.06
C GLU A 237 27.76 25.18 -35.58
N GLY A 238 26.63 24.72 -36.14
CA GLY A 238 26.36 24.85 -37.58
C GLY A 238 26.29 26.30 -38.06
N ALA A 239 25.77 27.22 -37.23
CA ALA A 239 25.77 28.65 -37.56
C ALA A 239 27.18 29.25 -37.58
N ILE A 240 28.06 28.84 -36.65
CA ILE A 240 29.47 29.24 -36.62
C ILE A 240 30.19 28.76 -37.88
N GLU A 241 29.98 27.50 -38.28
CA GLU A 241 30.57 26.93 -39.50
C GLU A 241 30.12 27.70 -40.74
N ALA A 242 28.81 27.92 -40.90
CA ALA A 242 28.27 28.68 -42.03
C ALA A 242 28.76 30.14 -42.09
N ALA A 243 28.95 30.80 -40.93
CA ALA A 243 29.50 32.15 -40.86
C ALA A 243 30.98 32.19 -41.27
N LYS A 244 31.76 31.17 -40.89
CA LYS A 244 33.16 31.01 -41.30
C LYS A 244 33.30 30.77 -42.81
N GLU A 245 32.41 29.99 -43.40
CA GLU A 245 32.41 29.73 -44.86
C GLU A 245 32.12 30.98 -45.71
N ARG A 246 31.35 31.92 -45.16
CA ARG A 246 30.96 33.17 -45.84
C ARG A 246 31.92 34.35 -45.59
N ASP A 247 32.98 34.13 -44.80
CA ASP A 247 33.92 35.18 -44.38
C ASP A 247 33.20 36.38 -43.73
N GLU A 248 32.19 36.07 -42.89
CA GLU A 248 31.42 37.07 -42.14
C GLU A 248 32.29 37.77 -41.07
N ALA A 249 31.83 38.93 -40.60
CA ALA A 249 32.59 39.73 -39.64
C ALA A 249 32.95 38.94 -38.36
N GLU A 250 34.21 39.08 -37.92
CA GLU A 250 34.80 38.34 -36.79
C GLU A 250 34.02 38.55 -35.47
N ASP A 251 33.39 39.71 -35.30
CA ASP A 251 32.52 40.01 -34.15
C ASP A 251 31.28 39.10 -34.06
N VAL A 252 30.72 38.70 -35.21
CA VAL A 252 29.55 37.80 -35.28
C VAL A 252 29.94 36.39 -34.85
N ILE A 253 31.10 35.90 -35.30
CA ILE A 253 31.64 34.60 -34.93
C ILE A 253 31.92 34.56 -33.42
N ARG A 254 32.54 35.61 -32.88
CA ARG A 254 32.85 35.71 -31.45
C ARG A 254 31.60 35.74 -30.57
N ALA A 255 30.53 36.42 -31.01
CA ALA A 255 29.26 36.42 -30.30
C ALA A 255 28.62 35.01 -30.27
N LEU A 256 28.68 34.27 -31.38
CA LEU A 256 28.20 32.89 -31.46
C LEU A 256 29.05 31.92 -30.61
N GLU A 257 30.38 32.08 -30.58
CA GLU A 257 31.28 31.28 -29.73
C GLU A 257 31.03 31.52 -28.24
N THR A 258 30.70 32.76 -27.86
CA THR A 258 30.29 33.09 -26.48
C THR A 258 28.98 32.39 -26.13
N LEU A 259 27.99 32.45 -27.03
CA LEU A 259 26.70 31.77 -26.84
C LEU A 259 26.87 30.24 -26.77
N LYS A 260 27.78 29.67 -27.57
CA LYS A 260 28.14 28.25 -27.51
C LYS A 260 28.64 27.87 -26.12
N ALA A 261 29.60 28.62 -25.57
CA ALA A 261 30.16 28.35 -24.24
C ALA A 261 29.08 28.38 -23.14
N ASP A 262 28.13 29.32 -23.21
CA ASP A 262 27.02 29.44 -22.27
C ASP A 262 26.08 28.21 -22.30
N TYR A 263 25.76 27.69 -23.49
CA TYR A 263 24.94 26.49 -23.62
C TYR A 263 25.70 25.22 -23.25
N GLU A 264 27.01 25.17 -23.56
CA GLU A 264 27.86 24.06 -23.17
C GLU A 264 27.99 23.95 -21.64
N ALA A 265 28.00 25.06 -20.91
CA ALA A 265 28.00 25.08 -19.45
C ALA A 265 26.72 24.50 -18.82
N LYS A 266 25.59 24.51 -19.55
CA LYS A 266 24.29 23.98 -19.09
C LYS A 266 24.17 22.46 -19.24
N LEU A 267 25.07 21.82 -20.00
CA LEU A 267 25.10 20.37 -20.14
C LEU A 267 25.70 19.71 -18.90
N THR A 268 25.06 18.63 -18.44
CA THR A 268 25.59 17.81 -17.36
C THR A 268 26.87 17.07 -17.80
N PRO A 269 27.77 16.72 -16.86
CA PRO A 269 28.97 15.95 -17.20
C PRO A 269 28.68 14.62 -17.91
N GLU A 270 27.56 13.99 -17.56
CA GLU A 270 27.09 12.76 -18.22
C GLU A 270 26.70 13.02 -19.67
N SER A 271 25.85 14.03 -19.93
CA SER A 271 25.45 14.41 -21.29
C SER A 271 26.64 14.80 -22.17
N LYS A 272 27.61 15.56 -21.63
CA LYS A 272 28.85 15.89 -22.36
C LYS A 272 29.63 14.65 -22.76
N ARG A 273 29.78 13.69 -21.85
CA ARG A 273 30.46 12.41 -22.14
C ARG A 273 29.74 11.61 -23.21
N ILE A 274 28.41 11.54 -23.13
CA ILE A 274 27.58 10.83 -24.12
C ILE A 274 27.78 11.44 -25.51
N LEU A 275 27.69 12.77 -25.63
CA LEU A 275 27.90 13.46 -26.91
C LEU A 275 29.32 13.28 -27.45
N ALA A 276 30.35 13.43 -26.60
CA ALA A 276 31.75 13.29 -27.01
C ALA A 276 32.12 11.87 -27.45
N THR A 277 31.48 10.84 -26.90
CA THR A 277 31.76 9.43 -27.22
C THR A 277 30.81 8.86 -28.27
N TRP A 278 29.91 9.67 -28.83
CA TRP A 278 28.88 9.20 -29.76
C TRP A 278 29.47 8.62 -31.05
N GLU A 279 30.39 9.34 -31.71
CA GLU A 279 31.01 8.87 -32.95
C GLU A 279 31.81 7.58 -32.75
N GLU A 280 32.54 7.48 -31.64
CA GLU A 280 33.25 6.25 -31.26
C GLU A 280 32.27 5.10 -31.03
N THR A 281 31.14 5.39 -30.37
CA THR A 281 30.09 4.40 -30.10
C THR A 281 29.45 3.92 -31.42
N LYS A 282 29.09 4.83 -32.32
CA LYS A 282 28.57 4.53 -33.65
C LYS A 282 29.53 3.66 -34.45
N ALA A 283 30.83 4.02 -34.46
CA ALA A 283 31.86 3.24 -35.13
C ALA A 283 32.02 1.82 -34.54
N LYS A 284 31.97 1.69 -33.21
CA LYS A 284 32.03 0.39 -32.52
C LYS A 284 30.87 -0.53 -32.90
N TYR A 285 29.65 -0.01 -32.98
CA TYR A 285 28.48 -0.81 -33.35
C TYR A 285 28.36 -1.06 -34.87
N ALA A 286 28.99 -0.24 -35.71
CA ALA A 286 29.09 -0.47 -37.16
C ALA A 286 30.17 -1.50 -37.54
N ALA A 287 31.07 -1.87 -36.62
CA ALA A 287 32.13 -2.84 -36.88
C ALA A 287 31.57 -4.27 -37.04
N LYS A 288 32.24 -5.08 -37.88
CA LYS A 288 31.86 -6.50 -38.11
C LYS A 288 32.00 -7.38 -36.87
N THR A 289 32.83 -6.98 -35.92
CA THR A 289 33.12 -7.72 -34.69
C THR A 289 33.19 -6.76 -33.53
N PHE A 290 32.48 -7.08 -32.45
CA PHE A 290 32.47 -6.32 -31.20
C PHE A 290 33.30 -7.06 -30.16
N VAL A 291 34.48 -6.53 -29.84
CA VAL A 291 35.40 -7.16 -28.87
C VAL A 291 35.19 -6.51 -27.51
N THR A 292 34.68 -7.29 -26.55
CA THR A 292 34.57 -6.85 -25.15
C THR A 292 35.58 -7.60 -24.31
N LYS A 293 36.43 -6.86 -23.60
CA LYS A 293 37.40 -7.45 -22.68
C LYS A 293 36.78 -7.59 -21.30
N VAL A 294 36.51 -8.83 -20.88
CA VAL A 294 36.02 -9.13 -19.53
C VAL A 294 37.16 -9.80 -18.78
N ARG A 295 37.77 -9.03 -17.86
CA ARG A 295 39.02 -9.42 -17.16
C ARG A 295 40.16 -9.63 -18.18
N ASP A 296 40.71 -10.83 -18.27
CA ASP A 296 41.82 -11.20 -19.17
C ASP A 296 41.37 -11.95 -20.44
N LYS A 297 40.07 -12.12 -20.66
CA LYS A 297 39.54 -12.80 -21.85
C LYS A 297 38.86 -11.80 -22.77
N GLU A 298 39.27 -11.82 -24.03
CA GLU A 298 38.62 -11.09 -25.12
C GLU A 298 37.45 -11.94 -25.62
N ILE A 299 36.24 -11.38 -25.49
CA ILE A 299 35.03 -11.99 -26.03
C ILE A 299 34.74 -11.24 -27.33
N VAL A 300 34.92 -11.94 -28.44
CA VAL A 300 34.58 -11.44 -29.77
C VAL A 300 33.14 -11.85 -30.05
N THR A 301 32.25 -10.87 -30.14
CA THR A 301 30.84 -11.08 -30.49
C THR A 301 30.61 -10.47 -31.86
N GLU A 302 30.10 -11.23 -32.83
CA GLU A 302 29.57 -10.63 -34.05
C GLU A 302 28.26 -9.91 -33.68
N PRO A 303 28.16 -8.58 -33.84
CA PRO A 303 26.90 -7.89 -33.62
C PRO A 303 25.84 -8.49 -34.55
N LEU A 304 24.59 -8.65 -34.06
CA LEU A 304 23.45 -9.29 -34.75
C LEU A 304 23.22 -8.80 -36.20
N PHE A 305 23.82 -7.67 -36.54
CA PHE A 305 23.95 -7.06 -37.86
C PHE A 305 24.39 -8.00 -38.99
N CYS A 306 25.29 -8.96 -38.73
CA CYS A 306 25.77 -9.86 -39.79
C CYS A 306 24.77 -10.98 -40.16
N PHE A 307 23.84 -11.34 -39.28
CA PHE A 307 22.95 -12.50 -39.52
C PHE A 307 21.77 -12.18 -40.45
N PHE A 308 21.25 -10.94 -40.40
CA PHE A 308 20.07 -10.55 -41.21
C PHE A 308 20.40 -10.14 -42.65
N ARG A 309 21.63 -9.71 -42.92
CA ARG A 309 22.08 -9.27 -44.26
C ARG A 309 22.11 -10.40 -45.29
N GLN A 310 22.16 -11.65 -44.83
CA GLN A 310 22.26 -12.82 -45.69
C GLN A 310 20.90 -13.29 -46.25
N ILE A 311 19.77 -12.78 -45.74
CA ILE A 311 18.43 -13.25 -46.12
C ILE A 311 17.64 -12.21 -46.93
N CYS A 312 17.81 -10.91 -46.68
CA CYS A 312 17.09 -9.85 -47.41
C CYS A 312 18.07 -8.73 -47.78
N SER A 313 18.32 -8.50 -49.07
CA SER A 313 19.16 -7.40 -49.58
C SER A 313 18.55 -6.00 -49.35
N ILE A 314 18.41 -5.59 -48.09
CA ILE A 314 17.97 -4.26 -47.66
C ILE A 314 19.05 -3.71 -46.72
N ASN A 315 19.45 -2.44 -46.89
CA ASN A 315 20.45 -1.79 -46.03
C ASN A 315 19.77 -1.11 -44.82
N PRO A 316 19.82 -1.67 -43.59
CA PRO A 316 19.08 -1.17 -42.42
C PRO A 316 19.93 -0.29 -41.49
N ASP A 317 21.10 0.17 -41.94
CA ASP A 317 22.20 0.73 -41.13
C ASP A 317 21.82 1.89 -40.21
N ASN A 318 20.85 2.73 -40.59
CA ASN A 318 20.41 3.86 -39.74
C ASN A 318 19.30 3.50 -38.73
N LEU A 319 18.37 2.59 -39.08
CA LEU A 319 17.14 2.37 -38.31
C LEU A 319 17.34 1.53 -37.04
N PHE A 320 18.42 0.74 -36.95
CA PHE A 320 18.63 -0.23 -35.88
C PHE A 320 19.70 0.13 -34.84
N ILE A 321 20.57 1.12 -35.09
CA ILE A 321 21.50 1.62 -34.07
C ILE A 321 20.72 2.22 -32.89
N MET A 322 19.58 2.88 -33.17
CA MET A 322 18.71 3.44 -32.14
C MET A 322 17.98 2.38 -31.31
N ASN A 323 17.56 1.24 -31.88
CA ASN A 323 16.78 0.23 -31.15
C ASN A 323 17.59 -0.68 -30.23
N GLY A 324 18.92 -0.80 -30.42
CA GLY A 324 19.80 -1.61 -29.56
C GLY A 324 20.13 -0.99 -28.20
N MET A 325 19.80 0.28 -27.99
CA MET A 325 20.16 1.07 -26.81
C MET A 325 18.99 1.18 -25.81
N TYR A 326 18.40 0.06 -25.39
CA TYR A 326 17.43 0.04 -24.29
C TYR A 326 18.12 0.25 -22.92
N SER A 327 18.78 1.38 -22.74
CA SER A 327 18.87 2.10 -21.47
C SER A 327 19.65 3.40 -21.71
N THR A 328 19.08 4.51 -21.25
CA THR A 328 19.73 5.81 -21.00
C THR A 328 20.13 6.72 -22.19
N CYS A 329 20.58 6.22 -23.35
CA CYS A 329 21.12 7.10 -24.41
C CYS A 329 20.11 7.60 -25.46
N ILE A 330 19.02 6.87 -25.74
CA ILE A 330 18.13 7.16 -26.89
C ILE A 330 17.40 8.49 -26.75
N HIS A 331 17.02 8.90 -25.53
CA HIS A 331 16.21 10.11 -25.36
C HIS A 331 16.96 11.39 -25.77
N LEU A 332 18.30 11.43 -25.69
CA LEU A 332 19.07 12.61 -26.06
C LEU A 332 19.11 12.83 -27.58
N PHE A 333 19.16 11.74 -28.36
CA PHE A 333 19.39 11.77 -29.81
C PHE A 333 18.13 11.72 -30.66
N HIS A 334 17.07 11.05 -30.20
CA HIS A 334 15.82 10.93 -30.97
C HIS A 334 15.16 12.28 -31.29
N TYR A 335 15.53 13.33 -30.55
CA TYR A 335 15.10 14.70 -30.80
C TYR A 335 16.13 15.49 -31.64
N ILE A 336 17.43 15.21 -31.58
CA ILE A 336 18.42 16.03 -32.29
C ILE A 336 18.41 15.75 -33.80
N GLU A 337 18.16 14.52 -34.23
CA GLU A 337 18.22 14.15 -35.66
C GLU A 337 16.93 14.36 -36.46
N GLY A 338 15.80 14.73 -35.83
CA GLY A 338 14.60 15.16 -36.57
C GLY A 338 14.11 14.17 -37.64
N GLU A 339 13.76 12.95 -37.25
CA GLU A 339 12.95 12.07 -38.11
C GLU A 339 11.46 12.32 -37.85
N CYS A 340 10.76 12.77 -38.89
CA CYS A 340 9.30 12.61 -39.06
C CYS A 340 8.95 11.13 -39.27
#